data_AF-A0A5E4SZT8-F1
#
_entry.id   AF-A0A5E4SZT8-F1
#
_cell.length_a   1.000
_cell.length_b   1.000
_cell.length_c   1.000
_cell.angle_alpha   90.00
_cell.angle_beta   90.00
_cell.angle_gamma   90.00
#
_symmetry.space_group_name_H-M   'P 1'
#
loop_
_entity.id
_entity.type
_entity.pdbx_description
1 polymer ?
#
loop_
_entity_poly.entity_id
_entity_poly.type
_entity_poly.pdbx_seq_one_letter_code
_entity_poly.pdbx_strand_id
1 'polypeptide(L)'
;MAKLNSHQPQQPHHPGCNDVAPSRRQASPVSHLRRALIGTAAVAAGIFAWQSGAFAFGAENAVVIAAPKLDMPSTGARTETAVFAGGCFWGVQGVFQHVKGVTKAESGYAGGSAKTADYETVGTGSTGHAESVQVTFDPQQVSYGKLLQIYFSVAHNPTEVNRQGPDSGTQYRSAVFPMNDAQRQVATAYIAQLDASHVYNKPIATKVEKYTGFYAAETYHQDFLTEHPNYPYIVINDLPKVKDLKRIFPTQYRDTPVLVKTASAK
;
A
#
# COMPACT_ATOMS: atom_id res chain seq x y z
N MET A 1 -65.09 -1.94 54.12
CA MET A 1 -65.73 -1.12 55.18
C MET A 1 -65.27 -1.63 56.53
N ALA A 2 -64.32 -0.96 57.18
CA ALA A 2 -64.09 -1.04 58.62
C ALA A 2 -63.40 0.26 59.05
N LYS A 3 -63.94 0.86 60.11
CA LYS A 3 -63.76 2.24 60.57
C LYS A 3 -62.78 2.30 61.75
N LEU A 4 -62.14 3.48 61.89
CA LEU A 4 -61.70 4.19 63.11
C LEU A 4 -60.74 3.45 64.07
N ASN A 5 -59.50 3.89 64.31
CA ASN A 5 -59.01 5.17 64.86
C ASN A 5 -59.31 5.34 66.36
N SER A 6 -58.28 5.22 67.23
CA SER A 6 -58.18 5.98 68.48
C SER A 6 -56.89 5.69 69.28
N HIS A 7 -56.18 6.78 69.60
CA HIS A 7 -55.52 7.09 70.88
C HIS A 7 -54.02 6.76 71.06
N GLN A 8 -53.21 7.82 70.91
CA GLN A 8 -52.03 8.10 71.75
C GLN A 8 -52.47 8.54 73.15
N PRO A 9 -51.59 8.39 74.17
CA PRO A 9 -50.97 9.60 74.71
C PRO A 9 -49.48 9.46 75.15
N GLN A 10 -48.76 10.56 74.93
CA GLN A 10 -47.73 11.23 75.75
C GLN A 10 -46.42 10.52 76.19
N GLN A 11 -45.31 11.21 75.88
CA GLN A 11 -43.95 11.01 76.36
C GLN A 11 -43.71 11.62 77.75
N PRO A 12 -42.60 11.23 78.42
CA PRO A 12 -41.78 12.18 79.15
C PRO A 12 -40.32 12.23 78.66
N HIS A 13 -39.73 13.40 78.89
CA HIS A 13 -38.43 13.89 78.45
C HIS A 13 -37.23 13.15 79.05
N HIS A 14 -36.14 13.02 78.26
CA HIS A 14 -34.78 12.75 78.74
C HIS A 14 -33.81 13.87 78.30
N PRO A 15 -32.78 14.18 79.12
CA PRO A 15 -31.90 15.33 78.95
C PRO A 15 -30.76 15.05 77.97
N GLY A 16 -30.13 16.13 77.50
CA GLY A 16 -29.30 16.17 76.31
C GLY A 16 -27.94 15.46 76.37
N CYS A 17 -27.38 15.25 75.18
CA CYS A 17 -25.95 15.07 74.96
C CYS A 17 -25.58 15.41 73.51
N ASN A 18 -24.90 16.54 73.36
CA ASN A 18 -23.90 16.92 72.35
C ASN A 18 -24.27 17.01 70.86
N ASP A 19 -24.30 18.28 70.43
CA ASP A 19 -24.03 18.76 69.08
C ASP A 19 -22.75 18.17 68.47
N VAL A 20 -22.89 17.55 67.30
CA VAL A 20 -21.81 17.48 66.31
C VAL A 20 -22.39 17.91 64.97
N ALA A 21 -22.13 19.15 64.59
CA ALA A 21 -22.43 19.66 63.25
C ALA A 21 -21.60 18.90 62.20
N PRO A 22 -22.20 18.42 61.09
CA PRO A 22 -21.41 17.91 59.99
C PRO A 22 -20.70 19.07 59.28
N SER A 23 -19.38 19.07 59.35
CA SER A 23 -18.48 19.90 58.56
C SER A 23 -18.84 19.82 57.08
N ARG A 24 -19.44 20.90 56.56
CA ARG A 24 -19.73 21.08 55.14
C ARG A 24 -18.39 21.35 54.44
N ARG A 25 -17.75 20.31 53.89
CA ARG A 25 -16.55 20.46 53.04
C ARG A 25 -16.93 21.33 51.83
N GLN A 26 -16.50 22.58 51.83
CA GLN A 26 -16.52 23.42 50.63
C GLN A 26 -15.50 22.87 49.65
N ALA A 27 -15.96 22.35 48.51
CA ALA A 27 -15.07 22.02 47.40
C ALA A 27 -14.56 23.31 46.76
N SER A 28 -13.24 23.52 46.80
CA SER A 28 -12.61 24.71 46.21
C SER A 28 -12.80 24.73 44.67
N PRO A 29 -13.13 25.90 44.07
CA PRO A 29 -13.38 26.05 42.64
C PRO A 29 -12.16 25.75 41.75
N VAL A 30 -10.96 25.72 42.34
CA VAL A 30 -9.69 25.39 41.68
C VAL A 30 -9.62 23.92 41.20
N SER A 31 -10.43 23.03 41.78
CA SER A 31 -10.42 21.59 41.43
C SER A 31 -11.12 21.28 40.11
N HIS A 32 -12.12 22.07 39.72
CA HIS A 32 -12.86 21.88 38.47
C HIS A 32 -12.08 22.40 37.26
N LEU A 33 -11.35 23.53 37.41
CA LEU A 33 -10.55 24.12 36.34
C LEU A 33 -9.34 23.25 35.96
N ARG A 34 -8.69 22.63 36.95
CA ARG A 34 -7.58 21.68 36.72
C ARG A 34 -8.04 20.38 36.05
N ARG A 35 -9.22 19.87 36.40
CA ARG A 35 -9.80 18.68 35.76
C ARG A 35 -10.25 18.94 34.32
N ALA A 36 -10.79 20.13 34.04
CA ALA A 36 -11.15 20.54 32.69
C ALA A 36 -9.93 20.66 31.76
N LEU A 37 -8.84 21.28 32.24
CA LEU A 37 -7.59 21.46 31.46
C LEU A 37 -6.87 20.12 31.16
N ILE A 38 -6.88 19.18 32.10
CA ILE A 38 -6.30 17.84 31.91
C ILE A 38 -7.14 17.02 30.92
N GLY A 39 -8.47 17.13 30.98
CA GLY A 39 -9.38 16.47 30.03
C GLY A 39 -9.19 16.95 28.59
N THR A 40 -9.06 18.26 28.38
CA THR A 40 -8.83 18.83 27.03
C THR A 40 -7.46 18.49 26.47
N ALA A 41 -6.41 18.44 27.31
CA ALA A 41 -5.07 18.05 26.88
C ALA A 41 -5.01 16.56 26.48
N ALA A 42 -5.70 15.68 27.20
CA ALA A 42 -5.78 14.25 26.87
C ALA A 42 -6.56 14.00 25.56
N VAL A 43 -7.65 14.72 25.33
CA VAL A 43 -8.41 14.64 24.06
C VAL A 43 -7.58 15.19 22.89
N ALA A 44 -6.90 16.32 23.06
CA ALA A 44 -6.02 16.88 22.02
C ALA A 44 -4.84 15.94 21.70
N ALA A 45 -4.20 15.35 22.71
CA ALA A 45 -3.15 14.35 22.51
C ALA A 45 -3.67 13.07 21.87
N GLY A 46 -4.88 12.63 22.21
CA GLY A 46 -5.55 11.50 21.56
C GLY A 46 -5.87 11.75 20.09
N ILE A 47 -6.34 12.96 19.75
CA ILE A 47 -6.57 13.37 18.35
C ILE A 47 -5.24 13.47 17.60
N PHE A 48 -4.19 14.02 18.20
CA PHE A 48 -2.86 14.10 17.59
C PHE A 48 -2.25 12.71 17.36
N ALA A 49 -2.37 11.79 18.32
CA ALA A 49 -1.90 10.42 18.19
C ALA A 49 -2.71 9.62 17.16
N TRP A 50 -4.03 9.84 17.09
CA TRP A 50 -4.89 9.21 16.08
C TRP A 50 -4.62 9.75 14.67
N GLN A 51 -4.45 11.06 14.52
CA GLN A 51 -4.04 11.67 13.25
C GLN A 51 -2.65 11.16 12.83
N SER A 52 -1.69 11.08 13.76
CA SER A 52 -0.34 10.58 13.47
C SER A 52 -0.34 9.11 13.04
N GLY A 53 -1.20 8.27 13.62
CA GLY A 53 -1.35 6.86 13.23
C GLY A 53 -2.06 6.65 11.90
N ALA A 54 -2.98 7.55 11.51
CA ALA A 54 -3.69 7.46 10.24
C ALA A 54 -2.81 7.83 9.02
N PHE A 55 -1.73 8.61 9.21
CA PHE A 55 -0.77 8.95 8.16
C PHE A 55 0.37 7.93 7.98
N ALA A 56 0.41 6.84 8.76
CA ALA A 56 1.50 5.86 8.73
C ALA A 56 1.37 4.78 7.63
N PHE A 57 0.35 4.83 6.77
CA PHE A 57 0.08 3.85 5.72
C PHE A 57 0.34 4.40 4.30
N GLY A 58 1.43 5.18 4.14
CA GLY A 58 1.88 5.66 2.83
C GLY A 58 2.62 4.58 2.04
N ALA A 59 2.93 4.89 0.78
CA ALA A 59 3.87 4.09 -0.01
C ALA A 59 5.17 3.83 0.78
N GLU A 60 5.65 2.58 0.75
CA GLU A 60 6.94 2.22 1.34
C GLU A 60 8.08 3.01 0.69
N ASN A 61 9.11 3.35 1.47
CA ASN A 61 10.23 4.16 0.97
C ASN A 61 11.03 3.40 -0.09
N ALA A 62 11.32 4.04 -1.22
CA ALA A 62 12.18 3.44 -2.24
C ALA A 62 13.61 3.22 -1.71
N VAL A 63 14.19 2.07 -2.08
CA VAL A 63 15.53 1.65 -1.66
C VAL A 63 16.49 1.78 -2.83
N VAL A 64 17.61 2.49 -2.64
CA VAL A 64 18.67 2.58 -3.66
C VAL A 64 19.43 1.26 -3.69
N ILE A 65 19.26 0.50 -4.77
CA ILE A 65 19.85 -0.84 -4.93
C ILE A 65 20.84 -0.87 -6.10
N ALA A 66 21.84 -1.75 -6.01
CA ALA A 66 22.81 -1.95 -7.08
C ALA A 66 22.14 -2.50 -8.36
N ALA A 67 22.69 -2.15 -9.53
CA ALA A 67 22.24 -2.70 -10.80
C ALA A 67 22.50 -4.22 -10.88
N PRO A 68 21.70 -4.99 -11.63
CA PRO A 68 21.96 -6.42 -11.84
C PRO A 68 23.33 -6.67 -12.47
N LYS A 69 24.02 -7.70 -11.99
CA LYS A 69 25.28 -8.18 -12.60
C LYS A 69 25.06 -8.96 -13.89
N LEU A 70 23.88 -9.54 -14.06
CA LEU A 70 23.47 -10.29 -15.24
C LEU A 70 22.30 -9.55 -15.90
N ASP A 71 22.32 -9.49 -17.23
CA ASP A 71 21.23 -8.92 -18.03
C ASP A 71 20.96 -9.81 -19.26
N MET A 72 19.87 -9.51 -19.97
CA MET A 72 19.53 -10.17 -21.22
C MET A 72 20.63 -9.94 -22.25
N PRO A 73 20.99 -10.96 -23.06
CA PRO A 73 21.93 -10.77 -24.15
C PRO A 73 21.35 -9.78 -25.16
N SER A 74 22.20 -8.89 -25.70
CA SER A 74 21.79 -8.01 -26.78
C SER A 74 21.53 -8.83 -28.04
N THR A 75 20.27 -8.90 -28.47
CA THR A 75 19.84 -9.63 -29.67
C THR A 75 19.64 -8.73 -30.89
N GLY A 76 19.82 -7.41 -30.74
CA GLY A 76 19.44 -6.42 -31.75
C GLY A 76 17.93 -6.20 -31.87
N ALA A 77 17.10 -6.88 -31.06
CA ALA A 77 15.67 -6.64 -31.00
C ALA A 77 15.36 -5.16 -30.65
N ARG A 78 14.19 -4.69 -31.09
CA ARG A 78 13.66 -3.34 -30.77
C ARG A 78 12.43 -3.39 -29.87
N THR A 79 11.96 -4.59 -29.55
CA THR A 79 10.77 -4.82 -28.73
C THR A 79 10.96 -6.10 -27.93
N GLU A 80 10.82 -5.99 -26.62
CA GLU A 80 10.71 -7.10 -25.67
C GLU A 80 9.56 -6.83 -24.70
N THR A 81 9.11 -7.90 -24.03
CA THR A 81 8.03 -7.84 -23.03
C THR A 81 8.49 -8.43 -21.72
N ALA A 82 8.06 -7.82 -20.61
CA ALA A 82 8.22 -8.34 -19.25
C ALA A 82 6.89 -8.20 -18.49
N VAL A 83 6.62 -9.09 -17.54
CA VAL A 83 5.40 -9.05 -16.72
C VAL A 83 5.76 -9.05 -15.24
N PHE A 84 5.32 -8.00 -14.54
CA PHE A 84 5.63 -7.75 -13.13
C PHE A 84 4.34 -7.62 -12.31
N ALA A 85 4.32 -8.22 -11.12
CA ALA A 85 3.27 -8.04 -10.11
C ALA A 85 3.89 -7.51 -8.82
N GLY A 86 3.30 -6.50 -8.19
CA GLY A 86 3.92 -5.81 -7.06
C GLY A 86 2.93 -5.07 -6.17
N GLY A 87 1.70 -5.57 -6.03
CA GLY A 87 0.61 -4.84 -5.38
C GLY A 87 -0.38 -4.27 -6.38
N CYS A 88 -1.09 -3.20 -6.00
CA CYS A 88 -2.02 -2.54 -6.92
C CYS A 88 -1.33 -2.15 -8.23
N PHE A 89 -1.88 -2.61 -9.35
CA PHE A 89 -1.29 -2.40 -10.67
C PHE A 89 -1.28 -0.92 -11.12
N TRP A 90 -2.04 -0.02 -10.49
CA TRP A 90 -2.11 1.39 -10.89
C TRP A 90 -0.78 2.10 -10.66
N GLY A 91 -0.18 1.90 -9.48
CA GLY A 91 1.16 2.41 -9.18
C GLY A 91 2.25 1.74 -10.01
N VAL A 92 2.18 0.42 -10.17
CA VAL A 92 3.17 -0.32 -10.97
C VAL A 92 3.13 0.14 -12.43
N GLN A 93 1.93 0.30 -13.00
CA GLN A 93 1.73 0.82 -14.35
C GLN A 93 2.31 2.23 -14.42
N GLY A 94 1.89 3.13 -13.53
CA GLY A 94 2.37 4.51 -13.50
C GLY A 94 3.90 4.62 -13.45
N VAL A 95 4.57 3.81 -12.64
CA VAL A 95 6.04 3.75 -12.61
C VAL A 95 6.60 3.41 -14.00
N PHE A 96 6.16 2.32 -14.63
CA PHE A 96 6.71 1.91 -15.92
C PHE A 96 6.33 2.83 -17.08
N GLN A 97 5.17 3.50 -17.02
CA GLN A 97 4.78 4.51 -18.00
C GLN A 97 5.81 5.66 -18.09
N HIS A 98 6.42 6.00 -16.96
CA HIS A 98 7.43 7.05 -16.86
C HIS A 98 8.88 6.59 -17.14
N VAL A 99 9.10 5.36 -17.61
CA VAL A 99 10.45 4.83 -17.93
C VAL A 99 10.77 5.00 -19.43
N LYS A 100 11.79 5.77 -19.78
CA LYS A 100 12.37 5.88 -21.13
C LYS A 100 12.73 4.49 -21.67
N GLY A 101 12.39 4.24 -22.93
CA GLY A 101 12.51 2.92 -23.55
C GLY A 101 11.29 2.03 -23.38
N VAL A 102 10.43 2.25 -22.37
CA VAL A 102 9.12 1.58 -22.32
C VAL A 102 8.20 2.19 -23.38
N THR A 103 7.51 1.36 -24.15
CA THR A 103 6.58 1.77 -25.21
C THR A 103 5.12 1.48 -24.86
N LYS A 104 4.87 0.49 -24.00
CA LYS A 104 3.54 0.18 -23.45
C LYS A 104 3.69 -0.36 -22.02
N ALA A 105 2.82 0.04 -21.11
CA ALA A 105 2.67 -0.56 -19.79
C ALA A 105 1.17 -0.77 -19.54
N GLU A 106 0.72 -2.03 -19.61
CA GLU A 106 -0.70 -2.40 -19.55
C GLU A 106 -1.01 -3.16 -18.27
N SER A 107 -2.02 -2.71 -17.53
CA SER A 107 -2.51 -3.36 -16.32
C SER A 107 -3.32 -4.61 -16.68
N GLY A 108 -3.22 -5.66 -15.87
CA GLY A 108 -3.93 -6.91 -16.11
C GLY A 108 -3.69 -7.96 -15.04
N TYR A 109 -4.01 -9.19 -15.39
CA TYR A 109 -4.00 -10.35 -14.49
C TYR A 109 -3.09 -11.44 -15.05
N ALA A 110 -2.21 -11.99 -14.22
CA ALA A 110 -1.32 -13.11 -14.59
C ALA A 110 -1.22 -14.16 -13.48
N GLY A 111 -0.91 -15.40 -13.85
CA GLY A 111 -0.73 -16.53 -12.93
C GLY A 111 -1.98 -17.40 -12.73
N GLY A 112 -3.18 -16.86 -12.94
CA GLY A 112 -4.44 -17.61 -12.98
C GLY A 112 -4.88 -17.99 -14.39
N SER A 113 -6.14 -18.42 -14.53
CA SER A 113 -6.74 -18.83 -15.81
C SER A 113 -7.49 -17.70 -16.52
N ALA A 114 -7.63 -17.79 -17.85
CA ALA A 114 -8.39 -16.82 -18.66
C ALA A 114 -9.85 -16.65 -18.21
N LYS A 115 -10.47 -17.72 -17.70
CA LYS A 115 -11.91 -17.76 -17.36
C LYS A 115 -12.27 -16.92 -16.13
N THR A 116 -11.27 -16.53 -15.35
CA THR A 116 -11.43 -15.88 -14.04
C THR A 116 -10.62 -14.58 -13.97
N ALA A 117 -10.37 -13.97 -15.13
CA ALA A 117 -9.50 -12.81 -15.31
C ALA A 117 -10.32 -11.53 -15.48
N ASP A 118 -11.15 -11.25 -14.48
CA ASP A 118 -11.98 -10.05 -14.33
C ASP A 118 -11.79 -9.48 -12.93
N TYR A 119 -11.94 -8.16 -12.78
CA TYR A 119 -11.58 -7.45 -11.56
C TYR A 119 -12.30 -7.97 -10.32
N GLU A 120 -13.61 -8.18 -10.41
CA GLU A 120 -14.45 -8.62 -9.30
C GLU A 120 -14.05 -10.01 -8.82
N THR A 121 -13.83 -10.95 -9.76
CA THR A 121 -13.45 -12.32 -9.42
C THR A 121 -12.00 -12.37 -8.90
N VAL A 122 -11.07 -11.62 -9.50
CA VAL A 122 -9.67 -11.53 -9.04
C VAL A 122 -9.59 -10.90 -7.65
N GLY A 123 -10.40 -9.88 -7.36
CA GLY A 123 -10.46 -9.20 -6.07
C GLY A 123 -10.81 -10.12 -4.90
N THR A 124 -11.41 -11.28 -5.16
CA THR A 124 -11.67 -12.31 -4.13
C THR A 124 -10.39 -13.01 -3.63
N GLY A 125 -9.29 -12.93 -4.40
CA GLY A 125 -8.03 -13.62 -4.11
C GLY A 125 -8.03 -15.14 -4.39
N SER A 126 -9.11 -15.68 -4.95
CA SER A 126 -9.30 -17.14 -5.13
C SER A 126 -8.88 -17.69 -6.50
N THR A 127 -8.50 -16.83 -7.44
CA THR A 127 -8.29 -17.19 -8.86
C THR A 127 -6.85 -17.61 -9.19
N GLY A 128 -5.91 -17.38 -8.28
CA GLY A 128 -4.47 -17.52 -8.50
C GLY A 128 -3.82 -16.37 -9.28
N HIS A 129 -4.62 -15.42 -9.78
CA HIS A 129 -4.09 -14.22 -10.44
C HIS A 129 -3.33 -13.32 -9.46
N ALA A 130 -2.33 -12.63 -9.98
CA ALA A 130 -1.80 -11.39 -9.42
C ALA A 130 -2.23 -10.22 -10.32
N GLU A 131 -2.56 -9.08 -9.71
CA GLU A 131 -2.52 -7.81 -10.41
C GLU A 131 -1.10 -7.59 -10.93
N SER A 132 -1.01 -7.41 -12.24
CA SER A 132 0.24 -7.45 -12.99
C SER A 132 0.26 -6.35 -14.04
N VAL A 133 1.47 -5.97 -14.46
CA VAL A 133 1.69 -5.04 -15.56
C VAL A 133 2.54 -5.72 -16.62
N GLN A 134 2.02 -5.78 -17.84
CA GLN A 134 2.79 -6.16 -19.02
C GLN A 134 3.49 -4.91 -19.57
N VAL A 135 4.82 -4.94 -19.53
CA VAL A 135 5.70 -3.86 -19.97
C VAL A 135 6.32 -4.26 -21.31
N THR A 136 5.96 -3.55 -22.37
CA THR A 136 6.63 -3.62 -23.67
C THR A 136 7.68 -2.52 -23.75
N PHE A 137 8.91 -2.87 -24.14
CA PHE A 137 10.04 -1.94 -24.12
C PHE A 137 11.04 -2.20 -25.25
N ASP A 138 11.84 -1.18 -25.56
CA ASP A 138 12.96 -1.25 -26.48
C ASP A 138 14.25 -1.61 -25.70
N PRO A 139 14.79 -2.84 -25.86
CA PRO A 139 15.96 -3.29 -25.11
C PRO A 139 17.24 -2.50 -25.45
N GLN A 140 17.24 -1.68 -26.52
CA GLN A 140 18.35 -0.79 -26.85
C GLN A 140 18.31 0.53 -26.08
N GLN A 141 17.18 0.85 -25.44
CA GLN A 141 17.02 2.05 -24.62
C GLN A 141 16.97 1.72 -23.12
N VAL A 142 16.35 0.59 -22.76
CA VAL A 142 16.27 0.11 -21.37
C VAL A 142 16.33 -1.42 -21.35
N SER A 143 17.23 -1.98 -20.56
CA SER A 143 17.38 -3.43 -20.47
C SER A 143 16.38 -4.06 -19.50
N TYR A 144 16.15 -5.37 -19.63
CA TYR A 144 15.33 -6.12 -18.70
C TYR A 144 15.87 -6.04 -17.27
N GLY A 145 17.20 -6.12 -17.09
CA GLY A 145 17.84 -5.92 -15.79
C GLY A 145 17.57 -4.53 -15.22
N LYS A 146 17.56 -3.48 -16.05
CA LYS A 146 17.20 -2.13 -15.58
C LYS A 146 15.73 -2.04 -15.14
N LEU A 147 14.82 -2.70 -15.86
CA LEU A 147 13.41 -2.77 -15.45
C LEU A 147 13.24 -3.52 -14.13
N LEU A 148 13.98 -4.61 -13.92
CA LEU A 148 14.01 -5.31 -12.63
C LEU A 148 14.56 -4.41 -11.51
N GLN A 149 15.62 -3.64 -11.77
CA GLN A 149 16.16 -2.70 -10.79
C GLN A 149 15.11 -1.67 -10.37
N ILE A 150 14.37 -1.11 -11.34
CA ILE A 150 13.27 -0.16 -11.07
C ILE A 150 12.15 -0.87 -10.29
N TYR A 151 11.74 -2.06 -10.72
CA TYR A 151 10.73 -2.87 -10.04
C TYR A 151 11.06 -3.07 -8.56
N PHE A 152 12.25 -3.61 -8.26
CA PHE A 152 12.66 -3.87 -6.88
C PHE A 152 12.88 -2.59 -6.07
N SER A 153 13.33 -1.49 -6.70
CA SER A 153 13.73 -0.27 -6.00
C SER A 153 12.57 0.66 -5.66
N VAL A 154 11.62 0.85 -6.59
CA VAL A 154 10.61 1.92 -6.50
C VAL A 154 9.16 1.45 -6.71
N ALA A 155 8.93 0.30 -7.36
CA ALA A 155 7.55 -0.07 -7.73
C ALA A 155 6.76 -0.61 -6.53
N HIS A 156 7.43 -1.29 -5.60
CA HIS A 156 6.80 -1.95 -4.44
C HIS A 156 7.84 -2.35 -3.40
N ASN A 157 7.40 -2.77 -2.20
CA ASN A 157 8.25 -3.45 -1.22
C ASN A 157 8.33 -4.96 -1.55
N PRO A 158 9.50 -5.50 -1.95
CA PRO A 158 9.64 -6.88 -2.39
C PRO A 158 9.71 -7.90 -1.25
N THR A 159 9.65 -7.47 0.00
CA THR A 159 9.72 -8.36 1.18
C THR A 159 8.36 -8.72 1.76
N GLU A 160 7.29 -8.06 1.27
CA GLU A 160 5.94 -8.33 1.72
C GLU A 160 5.35 -9.58 1.06
N VAL A 161 4.71 -10.42 1.87
CA VAL A 161 4.11 -11.69 1.42
C VAL A 161 2.60 -11.49 1.24
N ASN A 162 2.11 -11.70 0.01
CA ASN A 162 0.68 -11.61 -0.34
C ASN A 162 0.02 -10.30 0.12
N ARG A 163 0.75 -9.18 -0.01
CA ARG A 163 0.28 -7.84 0.29
C ARG A 163 1.21 -6.79 -0.31
N GLN A 164 0.71 -5.55 -0.42
CA GLN A 164 1.53 -4.37 -0.62
C GLN A 164 0.92 -3.18 0.12
N GLY A 165 1.59 -2.69 1.16
CA GLY A 165 1.10 -1.56 1.96
C GLY A 165 -0.31 -1.82 2.50
N PRO A 166 -1.33 -1.00 2.16
CA PRO A 166 -2.71 -1.21 2.63
C PRO A 166 -3.42 -2.40 1.97
N ASP A 167 -2.92 -2.92 0.84
CA ASP A 167 -3.60 -3.95 0.07
C ASP A 167 -3.17 -5.35 0.51
N SER A 168 -4.13 -6.19 0.89
CA SER A 168 -3.86 -7.55 1.39
C SER A 168 -4.56 -8.60 0.54
N GLY A 169 -3.83 -9.64 0.16
CA GLY A 169 -4.34 -10.72 -0.69
C GLY A 169 -3.29 -11.26 -1.66
N THR A 170 -3.49 -12.51 -2.10
CA THR A 170 -2.61 -13.19 -3.07
C THR A 170 -2.54 -12.47 -4.41
N GLN A 171 -3.57 -11.70 -4.77
CA GLN A 171 -3.62 -10.85 -5.94
C GLN A 171 -2.63 -9.68 -5.89
N TYR A 172 -2.18 -9.29 -4.70
CA TYR A 172 -1.22 -8.21 -4.50
C TYR A 172 0.21 -8.71 -4.23
N ARG A 173 0.46 -10.02 -4.40
CA ARG A 173 1.78 -10.60 -4.17
C ARG A 173 2.83 -10.03 -5.12
N SER A 174 4.07 -10.00 -4.65
CA SER A 174 5.22 -9.73 -5.51
C SER A 174 5.56 -10.95 -6.37
N ALA A 175 5.55 -10.80 -7.69
CA ALA A 175 5.97 -11.83 -8.63
C ALA A 175 6.55 -11.23 -9.92
N VAL A 176 7.41 -12.00 -10.58
CA VAL A 176 7.87 -11.79 -11.95
C VAL A 176 7.47 -13.01 -12.76
N PHE A 177 6.94 -12.81 -13.96
CA PHE A 177 6.58 -13.88 -14.90
C PHE A 177 7.48 -13.80 -16.14
N PRO A 178 8.66 -14.48 -16.13
CA PRO A 178 9.60 -14.42 -17.24
C PRO A 178 8.99 -14.99 -18.52
N MET A 179 9.18 -14.28 -19.63
CA MET A 179 8.70 -14.68 -20.96
C MET A 179 9.53 -15.82 -21.58
N ASN A 180 10.74 -16.03 -21.09
CA ASN A 180 11.67 -17.08 -21.53
C ASN A 180 12.69 -17.42 -20.43
N ASP A 181 13.53 -18.44 -20.69
CA ASP A 181 14.52 -18.93 -19.73
C ASP A 181 15.63 -17.92 -19.41
N ALA A 182 15.99 -17.06 -20.37
CA ALA A 182 16.99 -16.01 -20.14
C ALA A 182 16.46 -14.96 -19.14
N GLN A 183 15.22 -14.50 -19.30
CA GLN A 183 14.58 -13.60 -18.33
C GLN A 183 14.45 -14.26 -16.95
N ARG A 184 14.17 -15.58 -16.91
CA ARG A 184 14.11 -16.34 -15.66
C ARG A 184 15.47 -16.35 -14.97
N GLN A 185 16.54 -16.62 -15.70
CA GLN A 185 17.89 -16.63 -15.17
C GLN A 185 18.30 -15.25 -14.63
N VAL A 186 18.02 -14.18 -15.38
CA VAL A 186 18.31 -12.80 -14.95
C VAL A 186 17.53 -12.44 -13.68
N ALA A 187 16.22 -12.71 -13.64
CA ALA A 187 15.39 -12.41 -12.46
C ALA A 187 15.85 -13.18 -11.22
N THR A 188 16.08 -14.48 -11.34
CA THR A 188 16.56 -15.32 -10.23
C THR A 188 17.93 -14.87 -9.74
N ALA A 189 18.87 -14.59 -10.65
CA ALA A 189 20.20 -14.11 -10.30
C ALA A 189 20.14 -12.75 -9.59
N TYR A 190 19.22 -11.87 -10.01
CA TYR A 190 19.09 -10.56 -9.40
C TYR A 190 18.47 -10.62 -8.00
N ILE A 191 17.45 -11.46 -7.79
CA ILE A 191 16.92 -11.73 -6.44
C ILE A 191 18.04 -12.22 -5.52
N ALA A 192 18.82 -13.22 -5.96
CA ALA A 192 19.94 -13.73 -5.18
C ALA A 192 21.02 -12.67 -4.89
N GLN A 193 21.30 -11.78 -5.86
CA GLN A 193 22.21 -10.66 -5.67
C GLN A 193 21.70 -9.69 -4.59
N LEU A 194 20.41 -9.37 -4.59
CA LEU A 194 19.82 -8.45 -3.62
C LEU A 194 19.76 -9.08 -2.22
N ASP A 195 19.36 -10.34 -2.10
CA ASP A 195 19.37 -11.06 -0.82
C ASP A 195 20.79 -11.12 -0.23
N ALA A 196 21.80 -11.44 -1.03
CA ALA A 196 23.20 -11.48 -0.59
C ALA A 196 23.76 -10.11 -0.18
N SER A 197 23.17 -9.01 -0.69
CA SER A 197 23.59 -7.65 -0.33
C SER A 197 23.02 -7.16 1.00
N HIS A 198 22.00 -7.85 1.53
CA HIS A 198 21.25 -7.42 2.72
C HIS A 198 20.70 -5.99 2.63
N VAL A 199 20.44 -5.50 1.41
CA VAL A 199 19.90 -4.15 1.21
C VAL A 199 18.45 -4.02 1.71
N TYR A 200 17.74 -5.15 1.83
CA TYR A 200 16.45 -5.25 2.51
C TYR A 200 16.61 -5.92 3.88
N ASN A 201 15.89 -5.41 4.87
CA ASN A 201 15.90 -5.95 6.25
C ASN A 201 15.24 -7.34 6.39
N LYS A 202 14.55 -7.79 5.35
CA LYS A 202 13.87 -9.09 5.28
C LYS A 202 14.22 -9.75 3.94
N PRO A 203 14.15 -11.09 3.84
CA PRO A 203 14.33 -11.79 2.57
C PRO A 203 13.34 -11.30 1.51
N ILE A 204 13.75 -11.33 0.26
CA ILE A 204 12.86 -11.05 -0.86
C ILE A 204 11.80 -12.15 -0.98
N ALA A 205 10.53 -11.74 -0.97
CA ALA A 205 9.36 -12.60 -1.10
C ALA A 205 8.91 -12.78 -2.57
N THR A 206 9.52 -12.04 -3.51
CA THR A 206 9.19 -12.07 -4.93
C THR A 206 9.32 -13.47 -5.53
N LYS A 207 8.24 -13.96 -6.15
CA LYS A 207 8.23 -15.24 -6.84
C LYS A 207 8.62 -15.11 -8.31
N VAL A 208 9.41 -16.05 -8.83
CA VAL A 208 9.70 -16.16 -10.28
C VAL A 208 8.80 -17.25 -10.87
N GLU A 209 7.58 -16.88 -11.24
CA GLU A 209 6.52 -17.81 -11.64
C GLU A 209 6.64 -18.20 -13.12
N LYS A 210 5.95 -19.27 -13.55
CA LYS A 210 5.87 -19.63 -14.97
C LYS A 210 4.89 -18.69 -15.67
N TYR A 211 5.29 -18.12 -16.80
CA TYR A 211 4.35 -17.40 -17.66
C TYR A 211 3.36 -18.39 -18.30
N THR A 212 2.09 -18.26 -17.96
CA THR A 212 0.98 -19.07 -18.50
C THR A 212 -0.02 -18.23 -19.30
N GLY A 213 0.15 -16.90 -19.30
CA GLY A 213 -0.72 -15.94 -19.96
C GLY A 213 -0.75 -14.62 -19.21
N PHE A 214 -1.20 -13.58 -19.90
CA PHE A 214 -1.52 -12.26 -19.36
C PHE A 214 -2.87 -11.85 -19.94
N TYR A 215 -3.77 -11.38 -19.09
CA TYR A 215 -5.12 -10.98 -19.47
C TYR A 215 -5.28 -9.51 -19.12
N ALA A 216 -5.46 -8.66 -20.13
CA ALA A 216 -5.59 -7.23 -19.91
C ALA A 216 -6.79 -6.93 -19.00
N ALA A 217 -6.58 -6.07 -18.02
CA ALA A 217 -7.65 -5.57 -17.17
C ALA A 217 -8.56 -4.65 -17.99
N GLU A 218 -9.75 -4.45 -17.47
CA GLU A 218 -10.80 -3.60 -18.00
C GLU A 218 -10.26 -2.19 -18.29
N THR A 219 -10.81 -1.54 -19.32
CA THR A 219 -10.29 -0.26 -19.83
C THR A 219 -10.31 0.84 -18.77
N TYR A 220 -11.21 0.78 -17.79
CA TYR A 220 -11.28 1.74 -16.70
C TYR A 220 -10.11 1.62 -15.70
N HIS A 221 -9.37 0.51 -15.68
CA HIS A 221 -8.15 0.38 -14.88
C HIS A 221 -6.90 0.89 -15.59
N GLN A 222 -6.95 1.06 -16.91
CA GLN A 222 -5.79 1.50 -17.68
C GLN A 222 -5.54 2.98 -17.47
N ASP A 223 -4.27 3.37 -17.29
CA ASP A 223 -3.83 4.75 -17.13
C ASP A 223 -4.39 5.46 -15.87
N PHE A 224 -4.91 4.70 -14.89
CA PHE A 224 -5.69 5.23 -13.77
C PHE A 224 -4.95 6.28 -12.94
N LEU A 225 -3.67 6.06 -12.61
CA LEU A 225 -2.85 7.04 -11.88
C LEU A 225 -2.79 8.38 -12.62
N THR A 226 -2.60 8.32 -13.95
CA THR A 226 -2.47 9.50 -14.80
C THR A 226 -3.80 10.25 -14.95
N GLU A 227 -4.91 9.53 -15.08
CA GLU A 227 -6.25 10.12 -15.22
C GLU A 227 -6.82 10.63 -13.90
N HIS A 228 -6.42 10.05 -12.78
CA HIS A 228 -6.92 10.37 -11.45
C HIS A 228 -5.81 10.71 -10.43
N PRO A 229 -4.94 11.70 -10.72
CA PRO A 229 -3.76 11.99 -9.90
C PRO A 229 -4.10 12.51 -8.49
N ASN A 230 -5.32 13.02 -8.30
CA ASN A 230 -5.79 13.52 -7.01
C ASN A 230 -6.63 12.49 -6.22
N TYR A 231 -6.81 11.27 -6.75
CA TYR A 231 -7.53 10.22 -6.04
C TYR A 231 -6.77 9.88 -4.75
N PRO A 232 -7.40 9.87 -3.56
CA PRO A 232 -6.68 9.77 -2.29
C PRO A 232 -5.73 8.57 -2.21
N TYR A 233 -6.17 7.42 -2.72
CA TYR A 233 -5.34 6.21 -2.78
C TYR A 233 -4.08 6.44 -3.64
N ILE A 234 -4.22 7.04 -4.83
CA ILE A 234 -3.10 7.36 -5.73
C ILE A 234 -2.12 8.33 -5.05
N VAL A 235 -2.63 9.37 -4.39
CA VAL A 235 -1.81 10.38 -3.72
C VAL A 235 -0.95 9.77 -2.61
N ILE A 236 -1.51 8.83 -1.85
CA ILE A 236 -0.87 8.23 -0.67
C ILE A 236 0.07 7.09 -1.08
N ASN A 237 -0.36 6.23 -2.01
CA ASN A 237 0.29 4.95 -2.28
C ASN A 237 1.12 4.91 -3.56
N ASP A 238 0.81 5.74 -4.57
CA ASP A 238 1.37 5.56 -5.92
C ASP A 238 2.16 6.76 -6.46
N LEU A 239 1.70 8.00 -6.22
CA LEU A 239 2.47 9.20 -6.58
C LEU A 239 3.88 9.23 -5.93
N PRO A 240 4.09 8.79 -4.68
CA PRO A 240 5.44 8.71 -4.12
C PRO A 240 6.37 7.82 -4.95
N LYS A 241 5.87 6.71 -5.52
CA LYS A 241 6.66 5.78 -6.36
C LYS A 241 7.17 6.47 -7.63
N VAL A 242 6.32 7.28 -8.29
CA VAL A 242 6.73 8.05 -9.49
C VAL A 242 7.73 9.15 -9.13
N LYS A 243 7.56 9.81 -7.98
CA LYS A 243 8.54 10.79 -7.47
C LYS A 243 9.89 10.13 -7.17
N ASP A 244 9.87 8.95 -6.58
CA ASP A 244 11.08 8.18 -6.28
C ASP A 244 11.75 7.65 -7.54
N LEU A 245 10.99 7.24 -8.56
CA LEU A 245 11.54 6.94 -9.88
C LEU A 245 12.31 8.14 -10.45
N LYS A 246 11.70 9.34 -10.43
CA LYS A 246 12.35 10.57 -10.91
C LYS A 246 13.63 10.89 -10.13
N ARG A 247 13.60 10.68 -8.81
CA ARG A 247 14.71 10.97 -7.89
C ARG A 247 15.87 9.98 -8.02
N ILE A 248 15.58 8.68 -8.06
CA ILE A 248 16.58 7.60 -8.03
C ILE A 248 17.08 7.23 -9.43
N PHE A 249 16.21 7.31 -10.44
CA PHE A 249 16.51 6.95 -11.83
C PHE A 249 16.29 8.12 -12.81
N PRO A 250 16.89 9.31 -12.59
CA PRO A 250 16.62 10.50 -13.41
C PRO A 250 16.99 10.30 -14.89
N THR A 251 17.96 9.44 -15.19
CA THR A 251 18.37 9.14 -16.57
C THR A 251 17.34 8.27 -17.30
N GLN A 252 16.65 7.37 -16.58
CA GLN A 252 15.57 6.55 -17.13
C GLN A 252 14.20 7.25 -17.06
N TYR A 253 14.01 8.25 -16.21
CA TYR A 253 12.73 8.92 -16.08
C TYR A 253 12.38 9.82 -17.29
N ARG A 254 11.10 9.89 -17.64
CA ARG A 254 10.48 10.90 -18.53
C ARG A 254 9.25 11.52 -17.89
N ASP A 255 9.03 12.82 -18.12
CA ASP A 255 7.86 13.53 -17.58
C ASP A 255 6.55 13.10 -18.24
N THR A 256 6.56 12.84 -19.56
CA THR A 256 5.36 12.40 -20.29
C THR A 256 5.22 10.87 -20.21
N PRO A 257 4.15 10.33 -19.58
CA PRO A 257 3.91 8.90 -19.55
C PRO A 257 3.49 8.35 -20.92
N VAL A 258 3.79 7.08 -21.21
CA VAL A 258 3.18 6.35 -22.33
C VAL A 258 1.83 5.78 -21.89
N LEU A 259 0.76 6.12 -22.61
CA LEU A 259 -0.61 5.74 -22.22
C LEU A 259 -1.16 4.65 -23.12
N VAL A 260 -1.82 3.66 -22.51
CA VAL A 260 -2.45 2.55 -23.24
C VAL A 260 -3.60 3.07 -24.10
N LYS A 261 -4.46 3.92 -23.52
CA LYS A 261 -5.66 4.44 -24.19
C LYS A 261 -5.35 5.31 -25.42
N THR A 262 -4.20 6.00 -25.42
CA THR A 262 -3.77 6.81 -26.58
C THR A 262 -3.10 5.96 -27.66
N ALA A 263 -2.43 4.86 -27.28
CA ALA A 263 -1.80 3.95 -28.22
C ALA A 263 -2.82 3.12 -29.03
N SER A 264 -3.97 2.79 -28.44
CA SER A 264 -5.04 2.03 -29.11
C SER A 264 -5.91 2.84 -30.07
N ALA A 265 -5.74 4.17 -30.11
CA ALA A 265 -6.49 5.08 -30.98
C ALA A 265 -5.81 5.34 -32.34
N LYS A 266 -4.70 4.64 -32.62
CA LYS A 266 -3.96 4.67 -33.89
C LYS A 266 -4.02 3.32 -34.57
#